data_AF-A0A924I470-F1
#
_entry.id   AF-A0A924I470-F1
#
_cell.length_a   1.000
_cell.length_b   1.000
_cell.length_c   1.000
_cell.angle_alpha   90.00
_cell.angle_beta   90.00
_cell.angle_gamma   90.00
#
_symmetry.space_group_name_H-M   'P 1'
#
loop_
_entity.id
_entity.type
_entity.pdbx_description
1 polymer ?
#
loop_
_entity_poly.entity_id
_entity_poly.type
_entity_poly.pdbx_seq_one_letter_code
_entity_poly.pdbx_strand_id
1 'polypeptide(L)'
;MLRAAVLALVSGAATPALAADCAALRDLAIPGAVVTDAAIVSSLDGGIKLKAPACRVLVTARPSADSDVRIAVVIPEGDAWNGKFAQVGNGGFAGKIGWGQMALGLSRGYAVAATDNGHQDPDATSAKWALGHPEKVVDFGWRAVKTTTDVANAVLAAHGSNPKRRYFVGCSDGGREALMTAQRYPGDFDGIVAGAPAWPWTRMLGTVGGLIRDQQTPGHALPPAKLPALQAAALAACGKGQSYIADPRTCRFDPGVLACTGAETDKCLTGGQLAT
;
A
#
# COMPACT_ATOMS: atom_id res chain seq x y z
N MET A 1 12.75 44.00 -49.10
CA MET A 1 11.88 43.58 -47.97
C MET A 1 11.08 42.36 -48.43
N LEU A 2 11.56 41.14 -48.14
CA LEU A 2 10.81 39.89 -48.38
C LEU A 2 10.47 39.31 -47.01
N ARG A 3 9.18 39.25 -46.66
CA ARG A 3 8.69 38.60 -45.44
C ARG A 3 8.35 37.15 -45.80
N ALA A 4 9.11 36.20 -45.26
CA ALA A 4 8.77 34.79 -45.30
C ALA A 4 7.68 34.50 -44.26
N ALA A 5 6.54 33.98 -44.68
CA ALA A 5 5.49 33.49 -43.79
C ALA A 5 5.82 32.05 -43.38
N VAL A 6 6.11 31.85 -42.09
CA VAL A 6 6.25 30.52 -41.49
C VAL A 6 4.85 30.01 -41.17
N LEU A 7 4.42 28.96 -41.86
CA LEU A 7 3.15 28.27 -41.59
C LEU A 7 3.39 27.30 -40.43
N ALA A 8 2.89 27.63 -39.23
CA ALA A 8 2.91 26.72 -38.09
C ALA A 8 1.80 25.68 -38.27
N LEU A 9 2.19 24.43 -38.52
CA LEU A 9 1.28 23.27 -38.48
C LEU A 9 0.90 23.01 -37.02
N VAL A 10 -0.32 23.35 -36.66
CA VAL A 10 -0.92 22.94 -35.38
C VAL A 10 -1.33 21.48 -35.53
N SER A 11 -0.53 20.57 -35.00
CA SER A 11 -0.90 19.17 -34.81
C SER A 11 -1.99 19.10 -33.73
N GLY A 12 -3.24 18.88 -34.14
CA GLY A 12 -4.33 18.61 -33.21
C GLY A 12 -4.04 17.32 -32.44
N ALA A 13 -3.86 17.43 -31.12
CA ALA A 13 -3.86 16.27 -30.25
C ALA A 13 -5.26 15.64 -30.32
N ALA A 14 -5.35 14.44 -30.90
CA ALA A 14 -6.60 13.68 -30.89
C ALA A 14 -6.98 13.42 -29.43
N THR A 15 -8.12 13.95 -28.99
CA THR A 15 -8.73 13.52 -27.74
C THR A 15 -8.99 12.02 -27.83
N PRO A 16 -8.54 11.21 -26.86
CA PRO A 16 -8.84 9.79 -26.84
C PRO A 16 -10.35 9.60 -26.95
N ALA A 17 -10.79 8.76 -27.89
CA ALA A 17 -12.19 8.39 -27.97
C ALA A 17 -12.58 7.68 -26.66
N LEU A 18 -13.75 8.01 -26.12
CA LEU A 18 -14.32 7.27 -25.00
C LEU A 18 -14.52 5.82 -25.42
N ALA A 19 -14.17 4.89 -24.53
CA ALA A 19 -14.50 3.48 -24.70
C ALA A 19 -16.03 3.35 -24.72
N ALA A 20 -16.55 2.60 -25.70
CA ALA A 20 -17.99 2.43 -25.87
C ALA A 20 -18.62 1.63 -24.70
N ASP A 21 -17.85 0.71 -24.13
CA ASP A 21 -18.17 -0.07 -22.94
C ASP A 21 -16.89 -0.50 -22.21
N CYS A 22 -17.04 -1.18 -21.07
CA CYS A 22 -15.90 -1.67 -20.28
C CYS A 22 -14.99 -2.62 -21.09
N ALA A 23 -15.55 -3.46 -21.96
CA ALA A 23 -14.76 -4.43 -22.72
C ALA A 23 -13.87 -3.74 -23.74
N ALA A 24 -14.30 -2.60 -24.31
CA ALA A 24 -13.49 -1.80 -25.24
C ALA A 24 -12.21 -1.21 -24.59
N LEU A 25 -12.14 -1.13 -23.25
CA LEU A 25 -10.90 -0.73 -22.57
C LEU A 25 -9.77 -1.76 -22.74
N ARG A 26 -10.08 -2.97 -23.22
CA ARG A 26 -9.09 -3.98 -23.61
C ARG A 26 -8.05 -3.45 -24.58
N ASP A 27 -8.48 -2.57 -25.48
CA ASP A 27 -7.65 -2.02 -26.56
C ASP A 27 -7.07 -0.64 -26.22
N LEU A 28 -7.23 -0.17 -24.97
CA LEU A 28 -6.70 1.11 -24.53
C LEU A 28 -5.17 1.11 -24.60
N ALA A 29 -4.62 1.99 -25.44
CA ALA A 29 -3.19 2.21 -25.53
C ALA A 29 -2.69 3.05 -24.34
N ILE A 30 -1.82 2.44 -23.52
CA ILE A 30 -1.16 3.11 -22.39
C ILE A 30 0.36 2.96 -22.58
N PRO A 31 1.14 4.05 -22.68
CA PRO A 31 2.59 3.95 -22.84
C PRO A 31 3.23 3.09 -21.74
N GLY A 32 3.99 2.06 -22.14
CA GLY A 32 4.68 1.17 -21.21
C GLY A 32 3.77 0.21 -20.42
N ALA A 33 2.50 0.10 -20.79
CA ALA A 33 1.55 -0.79 -20.12
C ALA A 33 0.59 -1.47 -21.11
N VAL A 34 0.10 -2.64 -20.75
CA VAL A 34 -0.82 -3.44 -21.55
C VAL A 34 -2.02 -3.81 -20.68
N VAL A 35 -3.23 -3.52 -21.15
CA VAL A 35 -4.45 -4.00 -20.51
C VAL A 35 -4.49 -5.52 -20.71
N THR A 36 -4.54 -6.29 -19.61
CA THR A 36 -4.54 -7.76 -19.57
C THR A 36 -5.92 -8.37 -19.32
N ASP A 37 -6.89 -7.57 -18.88
CA ASP A 37 -8.31 -7.93 -18.86
C ASP A 37 -9.17 -6.66 -18.73
N ALA A 38 -10.39 -6.68 -19.30
CA ALA A 38 -11.37 -5.61 -19.12
C ALA A 38 -12.79 -6.19 -19.19
N ALA A 39 -13.52 -6.19 -18.08
CA ALA A 39 -14.83 -6.82 -17.98
C ALA A 39 -15.71 -6.23 -16.89
N ILE A 40 -17.03 -6.29 -17.09
CA ILE A 40 -18.01 -6.06 -16.03
C ILE A 40 -18.01 -7.26 -15.09
N VAL A 41 -17.83 -7.02 -13.79
CA VAL A 41 -17.78 -8.06 -12.76
C VAL A 41 -18.74 -7.79 -11.62
N SER A 42 -19.21 -8.86 -10.97
CA SER A 42 -20.00 -8.81 -9.73
C SER A 42 -19.22 -9.27 -8.49
N SER A 43 -17.99 -9.75 -8.68
CA SER A 43 -17.05 -10.10 -7.62
C SER A 43 -15.61 -9.77 -8.01
N LEU A 44 -14.78 -9.49 -7.00
CA LEU A 44 -13.32 -9.41 -7.14
C LEU A 44 -12.70 -10.78 -6.85
N ASP A 45 -11.39 -10.89 -7.09
CA ASP A 45 -10.59 -12.06 -6.71
C ASP A 45 -10.76 -12.38 -5.21
N GLY A 46 -10.62 -13.66 -4.88
CA GLY A 46 -10.93 -14.17 -3.54
C GLY A 46 -12.44 -14.26 -3.24
N GLY A 47 -13.30 -14.06 -4.24
CA GLY A 47 -14.75 -14.24 -4.11
C GLY A 47 -15.45 -13.07 -3.40
N ILE A 48 -14.82 -11.90 -3.34
CA ILE A 48 -15.38 -10.72 -2.67
C ILE A 48 -16.53 -10.17 -3.51
N LYS A 49 -17.76 -10.36 -3.04
CA LYS A 49 -18.97 -9.88 -3.73
C LYS A 49 -19.06 -8.36 -3.69
N LEU A 50 -19.40 -7.76 -4.83
CA LEU A 50 -19.64 -6.33 -4.95
C LEU A 50 -21.12 -5.99 -4.69
N LYS A 51 -21.38 -4.77 -4.19
CA LYS A 51 -22.75 -4.26 -3.98
C LYS A 51 -23.47 -3.94 -5.30
N ALA A 52 -22.71 -3.63 -6.33
CA ALA A 52 -23.17 -3.33 -7.68
C ALA A 52 -22.14 -3.86 -8.69
N PRO A 53 -22.52 -4.15 -9.94
CA PRO A 53 -21.58 -4.43 -11.01
C PRO A 53 -20.55 -3.30 -11.17
N ALA A 54 -19.33 -3.66 -11.56
CA ALA A 54 -18.25 -2.71 -11.77
C ALA A 54 -17.43 -3.10 -13.00
N CYS A 55 -16.93 -2.11 -13.74
CA CYS A 55 -15.91 -2.32 -14.75
C CYS A 55 -14.56 -2.58 -14.07
N ARG A 56 -14.01 -3.79 -14.23
CA ARG A 56 -12.66 -4.16 -13.79
C ARG A 56 -11.72 -4.13 -14.98
N VAL A 57 -10.61 -3.43 -14.83
CA VAL A 57 -9.50 -3.39 -15.79
C VAL A 57 -8.24 -3.87 -15.09
N LEU A 58 -7.61 -4.91 -15.63
CA LEU A 58 -6.32 -5.40 -15.19
C LEU A 58 -5.26 -4.93 -16.17
N VAL A 59 -4.12 -4.49 -15.66
CA VAL A 59 -3.03 -3.92 -16.47
C VAL A 59 -1.70 -4.47 -15.98
N THR A 60 -0.81 -4.81 -16.91
CA THR A 60 0.61 -5.05 -16.63
C THR A 60 1.43 -3.89 -17.19
N ALA A 61 2.17 -3.21 -16.34
CA ALA A 61 3.08 -2.13 -16.70
C ALA A 61 4.55 -2.55 -16.53
N ARG A 62 5.39 -2.14 -17.48
CA ARG A 62 6.83 -2.42 -17.52
C ARG A 62 7.61 -1.11 -17.71
N PRO A 63 7.68 -0.23 -16.69
CA PRO A 63 8.41 1.03 -16.78
C PRO A 63 9.93 0.86 -16.91
N SER A 64 10.46 -0.34 -16.66
CA SER A 64 11.83 -0.75 -16.96
C SER A 64 11.82 -2.21 -17.48
N ALA A 65 12.96 -2.69 -17.99
CA ALA A 65 13.10 -4.05 -18.48
C ALA A 65 12.96 -5.14 -17.40
N ASP A 66 13.18 -4.79 -16.13
CA ASP A 66 13.12 -5.71 -14.97
C ASP A 66 11.79 -5.54 -14.17
N SER A 67 10.99 -4.54 -14.53
CA SER A 67 9.69 -4.27 -13.92
C SER A 67 8.59 -5.21 -14.43
N ASP A 68 7.75 -5.67 -13.51
CA ASP A 68 6.48 -6.36 -13.82
C ASP A 68 5.42 -5.90 -12.80
N VAL A 69 4.83 -4.73 -13.07
CA VAL A 69 3.87 -4.09 -12.16
C VAL A 69 2.46 -4.50 -12.57
N ARG A 70 1.76 -5.25 -11.73
CA ARG A 70 0.35 -5.60 -11.96
C ARG A 70 -0.53 -4.58 -11.27
N ILE A 71 -1.54 -4.12 -11.99
CA ILE A 71 -2.44 -3.05 -11.58
C ILE A 71 -3.87 -3.53 -11.80
N ALA A 72 -4.75 -3.21 -10.86
CA ALA A 72 -6.18 -3.30 -11.04
C ALA A 72 -6.81 -1.92 -10.89
N VAL A 73 -7.72 -1.59 -11.79
CA VAL A 73 -8.61 -0.43 -11.71
C VAL A 73 -10.04 -0.97 -11.72
N VAL A 74 -10.87 -0.55 -10.77
CA VAL A 74 -12.27 -0.98 -10.68
C VAL A 74 -13.17 0.23 -10.52
N ILE A 75 -14.14 0.36 -11.42
CA ILE A 75 -15.04 1.51 -11.53
C ILE A 75 -16.48 1.01 -11.33
N PRO A 76 -17.21 1.43 -10.28
CA PRO A 76 -18.62 1.08 -10.13
C PRO A 76 -19.46 1.60 -11.32
N GLU A 77 -20.42 0.81 -11.78
CA GLU A 77 -21.29 1.20 -12.90
C GLU A 77 -22.39 2.19 -12.47
N GLY A 78 -22.74 3.12 -13.37
CA GLY A 78 -23.88 4.03 -13.21
C GLY A 78 -23.86 4.81 -11.88
N ASP A 79 -25.02 4.86 -11.22
CA ASP A 79 -25.22 5.62 -9.98
C ASP A 79 -24.51 5.01 -8.75
N ALA A 80 -23.90 3.82 -8.89
CA ALA A 80 -23.08 3.26 -7.82
C ALA A 80 -21.77 4.02 -7.62
N TRP A 81 -21.31 4.77 -8.64
CA TRP A 81 -20.11 5.60 -8.55
C TRP A 81 -20.44 7.00 -8.01
N ASN A 82 -19.74 7.41 -6.96
CA ASN A 82 -19.96 8.68 -6.26
C ASN A 82 -19.13 9.85 -6.83
N GLY A 83 -18.49 9.66 -7.98
CA GLY A 83 -17.64 10.67 -8.62
C GLY A 83 -16.24 10.84 -8.00
N LYS A 84 -15.80 9.93 -7.11
CA LYS A 84 -14.47 9.99 -6.47
C LYS A 84 -13.62 8.79 -6.84
N PHE A 85 -12.31 8.99 -6.77
CA PHE A 85 -11.30 7.96 -6.97
C PHE A 85 -10.45 7.77 -5.71
N ALA A 86 -10.09 6.52 -5.40
CA ALA A 86 -9.13 6.21 -4.35
C ALA A 86 -8.10 5.18 -4.82
N GLN A 87 -6.82 5.52 -4.79
CA GLN A 87 -5.76 4.53 -4.87
C GLN A 87 -5.48 3.97 -3.48
N VAL A 88 -5.42 2.64 -3.38
CA VAL A 88 -5.09 1.96 -2.11
C VAL A 88 -3.67 1.44 -2.15
N GLY A 89 -2.98 1.57 -1.01
CA GLY A 89 -1.59 1.12 -0.87
C GLY A 89 -1.45 -0.36 -0.47
N ASN A 90 -0.21 -0.85 -0.45
CA ASN A 90 0.13 -2.23 -0.10
C ASN A 90 0.43 -2.39 1.42
N GLY A 91 0.91 -3.58 1.79
CA GLY A 91 1.34 -3.93 3.14
C GLY A 91 2.53 -4.89 3.10
N GLY A 92 3.33 -4.91 4.17
CA GLY A 92 4.53 -5.74 4.23
C GLY A 92 5.51 -5.40 3.11
N PHE A 93 6.12 -6.41 2.50
CA PHE A 93 6.95 -6.25 1.31
C PHE A 93 6.15 -6.24 0.00
N ALA A 94 4.84 -5.98 0.05
CA ALA A 94 3.91 -6.01 -1.08
C ALA A 94 3.96 -7.34 -1.86
N GLY A 95 3.63 -7.36 -3.15
CA GLY A 95 3.67 -8.58 -3.96
C GLY A 95 2.30 -9.14 -4.37
N LYS A 96 1.21 -8.41 -4.06
CA LYS A 96 -0.14 -8.76 -4.52
C LYS A 96 -1.06 -7.56 -4.51
N ILE A 97 -2.09 -7.62 -5.34
CA ILE A 97 -3.18 -6.64 -5.37
C ILE A 97 -4.03 -6.76 -4.09
N GLY A 98 -4.24 -5.63 -3.41
CA GLY A 98 -5.05 -5.53 -2.19
C GLY A 98 -6.55 -5.55 -2.45
N TRP A 99 -7.11 -6.67 -2.91
CA TRP A 99 -8.53 -6.78 -3.29
C TRP A 99 -9.52 -6.44 -2.15
N GLY A 100 -9.19 -6.82 -0.91
CA GLY A 100 -10.00 -6.47 0.26
C GLY A 100 -10.01 -4.96 0.54
N GLN A 101 -8.87 -4.30 0.41
CA GLN A 101 -8.72 -2.85 0.55
C GLN A 101 -9.49 -2.11 -0.55
N MET A 102 -9.42 -2.59 -1.80
CA MET A 102 -10.22 -2.07 -2.91
C MET A 102 -11.72 -2.19 -2.64
N ALA A 103 -12.18 -3.32 -2.12
CA ALA A 103 -13.59 -3.56 -1.79
C ALA A 103 -14.13 -2.56 -0.76
N LEU A 104 -13.31 -2.10 0.19
CA LEU A 104 -13.70 -1.05 1.15
C LEU A 104 -14.02 0.27 0.45
N GLY A 105 -13.21 0.68 -0.53
CA GLY A 105 -13.46 1.88 -1.34
C GLY A 105 -14.68 1.73 -2.24
N LEU A 106 -14.79 0.60 -2.93
CA LEU A 106 -15.95 0.27 -3.79
C LEU A 106 -17.26 0.26 -3.00
N SER A 107 -17.25 -0.27 -1.78
CA SER A 107 -18.44 -0.32 -0.91
C SER A 107 -19.01 1.06 -0.54
N ARG A 108 -18.20 2.12 -0.72
CA ARG A 108 -18.50 3.53 -0.50
C ARG A 108 -18.71 4.30 -1.82
N GLY A 109 -18.70 3.61 -2.95
CA GLY A 109 -18.92 4.15 -4.30
C GLY A 109 -17.70 4.80 -4.96
N TYR A 110 -16.48 4.56 -4.48
CA TYR A 110 -15.28 5.08 -5.13
C TYR A 110 -14.91 4.19 -6.33
N ALA A 111 -14.42 4.79 -7.41
CA ALA A 111 -13.53 4.06 -8.31
C ALA A 111 -12.20 3.83 -7.58
N VAL A 112 -11.59 2.67 -7.74
CA VAL A 112 -10.40 2.30 -6.97
C VAL A 112 -9.30 1.73 -7.85
N ALA A 113 -8.06 1.96 -7.46
CA ALA A 113 -6.90 1.30 -8.07
C ALA A 113 -5.93 0.76 -7.01
N ALA A 114 -5.24 -0.33 -7.36
CA ALA A 114 -4.21 -0.94 -6.53
C ALA A 114 -3.16 -1.64 -7.41
N THR A 115 -2.01 -1.95 -6.83
CA THR A 115 -0.92 -2.68 -7.50
C THR A 115 -0.34 -3.78 -6.62
N ASP A 116 0.48 -4.66 -7.19
CA ASP A 116 1.35 -5.58 -6.47
C ASP A 116 2.74 -4.99 -6.13
N ASN A 117 3.02 -3.76 -6.55
CA ASN A 117 4.30 -3.05 -6.38
C ASN A 117 5.49 -3.57 -7.21
N GLY A 118 5.27 -4.35 -8.28
CA GLY A 118 6.35 -4.68 -9.24
C GLY A 118 7.01 -6.06 -9.06
N HIS A 119 6.45 -6.88 -8.17
CA HIS A 119 6.83 -8.28 -7.95
C HIS A 119 5.65 -9.05 -7.40
N GLN A 120 5.80 -10.38 -7.26
CA GLN A 120 4.75 -11.24 -6.74
C GLN A 120 5.24 -12.05 -5.54
N ASP A 121 4.54 -11.87 -4.42
CA ASP A 121 4.70 -12.62 -3.18
C ASP A 121 3.33 -12.75 -2.51
N PRO A 122 2.71 -13.95 -2.49
CA PRO A 122 1.36 -14.12 -1.95
C PRO A 122 1.26 -13.78 -0.46
N ASP A 123 2.38 -13.87 0.28
CA ASP A 123 2.41 -13.62 1.72
C ASP A 123 2.78 -12.17 2.07
N ALA A 124 3.37 -11.43 1.13
CA ALA A 124 3.90 -10.09 1.32
C ALA A 124 4.90 -9.96 2.48
N THR A 125 5.68 -11.02 2.73
CA THR A 125 6.66 -11.09 3.83
C THR A 125 8.09 -11.28 3.34
N SER A 126 8.27 -11.68 2.08
CA SER A 126 9.58 -11.96 1.51
C SER A 126 10.17 -10.74 0.81
N ALA A 127 11.44 -10.44 1.08
CA ALA A 127 12.23 -9.45 0.35
C ALA A 127 13.14 -10.09 -0.74
N LYS A 128 13.02 -11.40 -0.99
CA LYS A 128 13.91 -12.11 -1.93
C LYS A 128 13.85 -11.56 -3.35
N TRP A 129 12.71 -11.00 -3.75
CA TRP A 129 12.49 -10.35 -5.05
C TRP A 129 13.44 -9.19 -5.32
N ALA A 130 14.05 -8.59 -4.28
CA ALA A 130 14.96 -7.45 -4.42
C ALA A 130 16.40 -7.86 -4.76
N LEU A 131 16.79 -9.12 -4.50
CA LEU A 131 18.17 -9.57 -4.67
C LEU A 131 18.55 -9.61 -6.14
N GLY A 132 19.49 -8.75 -6.56
CA GLY A 132 19.90 -8.65 -7.96
C GLY A 132 18.93 -7.89 -8.88
N HIS A 133 17.85 -7.33 -8.33
CA HIS A 133 16.78 -6.65 -9.08
C HIS A 133 16.60 -5.20 -8.60
N PRO A 134 17.55 -4.29 -8.90
CA PRO A 134 17.51 -2.90 -8.43
C PRO A 134 16.27 -2.14 -8.92
N GLU A 135 15.76 -2.45 -10.12
CA GLU A 135 14.56 -1.81 -10.65
C GLU A 135 13.30 -2.21 -9.89
N LYS A 136 13.21 -3.46 -9.41
CA LYS A 136 12.10 -3.86 -8.52
C LYS A 136 12.14 -3.11 -7.19
N VAL A 137 13.32 -2.78 -6.68
CA VAL A 137 13.47 -1.93 -5.49
C VAL A 137 12.96 -0.52 -5.76
N VAL A 138 13.18 0.01 -6.98
CA VAL A 138 12.62 1.30 -7.41
C VAL A 138 11.10 1.23 -7.57
N ASP A 139 10.57 0.13 -8.12
CA ASP A 139 9.13 -0.13 -8.25
C ASP A 139 8.44 -0.11 -6.88
N PHE A 140 8.89 -0.95 -5.95
CA PHE A 140 8.41 -0.98 -4.57
C PHE A 140 8.59 0.37 -3.87
N GLY A 141 9.73 1.01 -4.09
CA GLY A 141 10.08 2.27 -3.44
C GLY A 141 9.11 3.41 -3.78
N TRP A 142 8.71 3.54 -5.05
CA TRP A 142 7.79 4.62 -5.46
C TRP A 142 7.18 4.44 -6.85
N ARG A 143 7.85 3.74 -7.78
CA ARG A 143 7.50 3.81 -9.20
C ARG A 143 6.24 3.04 -9.54
N ALA A 144 6.00 1.89 -8.91
CA ALA A 144 4.77 1.13 -9.14
C ALA A 144 3.53 1.91 -8.68
N VAL A 145 3.63 2.57 -7.52
CA VAL A 145 2.57 3.43 -6.98
C VAL A 145 2.23 4.57 -7.95
N LYS A 146 3.24 5.28 -8.48
CA LYS A 146 3.03 6.34 -9.47
C LYS A 146 2.45 5.80 -10.79
N THR A 147 3.01 4.70 -11.29
CA THR A 147 2.54 4.04 -12.51
C THR A 147 1.07 3.64 -12.39
N THR A 148 0.66 3.17 -11.21
CA THR A 148 -0.75 2.86 -10.90
C THR A 148 -1.63 4.09 -11.00
N THR A 149 -1.19 5.23 -10.47
CA THR A 149 -1.93 6.49 -10.56
C THR A 149 -2.12 6.92 -12.01
N ASP A 150 -1.06 6.86 -12.81
CA ASP A 150 -1.09 7.27 -14.22
C ASP A 150 -1.98 6.35 -15.07
N VAL A 151 -1.84 5.03 -14.88
CA VAL A 151 -2.69 4.02 -15.51
C VAL A 151 -4.15 4.21 -15.12
N ALA A 152 -4.44 4.40 -13.82
CA ALA A 152 -5.81 4.61 -13.36
C ALA A 152 -6.43 5.87 -13.96
N ASN A 153 -5.68 6.98 -14.04
CA ASN A 153 -6.16 8.20 -14.68
C ASN A 153 -6.46 8.00 -16.17
N ALA A 154 -5.61 7.26 -16.90
CA ALA A 154 -5.85 6.93 -18.31
C ALA A 154 -7.11 6.07 -18.49
N VAL A 155 -7.27 5.04 -17.66
CA VAL A 155 -8.44 4.15 -17.68
C VAL A 155 -9.72 4.92 -17.34
N LEU A 156 -9.71 5.73 -16.28
CA LEU A 156 -10.85 6.55 -15.87
C LEU A 156 -11.25 7.56 -16.95
N ALA A 157 -10.27 8.20 -17.60
CA ALA A 157 -10.54 9.12 -18.69
C ALA A 157 -11.17 8.42 -19.90
N ALA A 158 -10.62 7.27 -20.30
CA ALA A 158 -11.16 6.47 -21.41
C ALA A 158 -12.56 5.91 -21.10
N HIS A 159 -12.83 5.53 -19.85
CA HIS A 159 -14.15 5.08 -19.39
C HIS A 159 -15.17 6.24 -19.30
N GLY A 160 -14.74 7.50 -19.37
CA GLY A 160 -15.61 8.67 -19.15
C GLY A 160 -15.90 8.97 -17.67
N SER A 161 -15.17 8.34 -16.75
CA SER A 161 -15.32 8.46 -15.30
C SER A 161 -14.28 9.41 -14.68
N ASN A 162 -14.24 10.66 -15.14
CA ASN A 162 -13.32 11.67 -14.59
C ASN A 162 -13.68 12.04 -13.13
N PRO A 163 -12.83 11.73 -12.14
CA PRO A 163 -13.16 11.95 -10.74
C PRO A 163 -13.16 13.44 -10.37
N LYS A 164 -14.12 13.86 -9.53
CA LYS A 164 -14.17 15.20 -8.92
C LYS A 164 -13.13 15.38 -7.81
N ARG A 165 -12.74 14.29 -7.17
CA ARG A 165 -11.69 14.23 -6.14
C ARG A 165 -10.94 12.90 -6.21
N ARG A 166 -9.64 12.96 -5.94
CA ARG A 166 -8.73 11.81 -5.91
C ARG A 166 -8.14 11.66 -4.51
N TYR A 167 -8.12 10.44 -3.99
CA TYR A 167 -7.58 10.13 -2.67
C TYR A 167 -6.52 9.04 -2.74
N PHE A 168 -5.56 9.08 -1.82
CA PHE A 168 -4.72 7.94 -1.51
C PHE A 168 -5.02 7.45 -0.10
N VAL A 169 -5.16 6.13 0.09
CA VAL A 169 -5.43 5.53 1.41
C VAL A 169 -4.52 4.32 1.62
N GLY A 170 -3.71 4.34 2.67
CA GLY A 170 -2.82 3.22 2.98
C GLY A 170 -2.44 3.16 4.46
N CYS A 171 -2.05 1.96 4.91
CA CYS A 171 -1.55 1.71 6.25
C CYS A 171 -0.27 0.86 6.19
N SER A 172 0.67 1.02 7.13
CA SER A 172 1.96 0.31 7.12
C SER A 172 2.81 0.70 5.91
N ASP A 173 3.19 -0.23 5.03
CA ASP A 173 3.82 0.06 3.74
C ASP A 173 2.96 1.00 2.90
N GLY A 174 1.65 0.79 2.85
CA GLY A 174 0.72 1.73 2.20
C GLY A 174 0.73 3.12 2.86
N GLY A 175 1.07 3.23 4.14
CA GLY A 175 1.29 4.52 4.79
C GLY A 175 2.60 5.19 4.33
N ARG A 176 3.65 4.40 4.10
CA ARG A 176 4.89 4.89 3.45
C ARG A 176 4.61 5.35 2.03
N GLU A 177 3.86 4.59 1.25
CA GLU A 177 3.46 4.94 -0.13
C GLU A 177 2.63 6.23 -0.17
N ALA A 178 1.67 6.36 0.75
CA ALA A 178 0.88 7.58 0.93
C ALA A 178 1.77 8.81 1.16
N LEU A 179 2.82 8.68 1.98
CA LEU A 179 3.79 9.76 2.17
C LEU A 179 4.70 9.93 0.95
N MET A 180 5.01 8.88 0.20
CA MET A 180 5.76 8.99 -1.06
C MET A 180 4.99 9.76 -2.13
N THR A 181 3.70 9.53 -2.29
CA THR A 181 2.89 10.31 -3.22
C THR A 181 2.82 11.77 -2.78
N ALA A 182 2.64 12.04 -1.48
CA ALA A 182 2.67 13.40 -0.95
C ALA A 182 3.99 14.14 -1.23
N GLN A 183 5.12 13.46 -1.08
CA GLN A 183 6.45 14.07 -1.21
C GLN A 183 6.93 14.19 -2.66
N ARG A 184 6.66 13.19 -3.51
CA ARG A 184 7.17 13.15 -4.89
C ARG A 184 6.14 13.64 -5.92
N TYR A 185 4.86 13.47 -5.63
CA TYR A 185 3.76 13.70 -6.57
C TYR A 185 2.61 14.48 -5.91
N PRO A 186 2.88 15.70 -5.37
CA PRO A 186 1.90 16.44 -4.57
C PRO A 186 0.62 16.83 -5.35
N GLY A 187 0.64 16.77 -6.68
CA GLY A 187 -0.52 17.05 -7.52
C GLY A 187 -1.43 15.86 -7.82
N ASP A 188 -1.04 14.64 -7.45
CA ASP A 188 -1.78 13.42 -7.84
C ASP A 188 -3.05 13.19 -7.02
N PHE A 189 -3.12 13.71 -5.78
CA PHE A 189 -4.23 13.45 -4.85
C PHE A 189 -4.68 14.72 -4.13
N ASP A 190 -6.00 14.90 -3.99
CA ASP A 190 -6.63 15.96 -3.20
C ASP A 190 -6.57 15.68 -1.69
N GLY A 191 -6.45 14.40 -1.30
CA GLY A 191 -6.42 13.98 0.09
C GLY A 191 -5.69 12.66 0.29
N ILE A 192 -4.91 12.57 1.36
CA ILE A 192 -4.05 11.42 1.64
C ILE A 192 -4.31 10.95 3.08
N VAL A 193 -4.56 9.66 3.25
CA VAL A 193 -4.66 9.00 4.55
C VAL A 193 -3.47 8.04 4.70
N ALA A 194 -2.52 8.41 5.57
CA ALA A 194 -1.31 7.65 5.86
C ALA A 194 -1.37 7.04 7.28
N GLY A 195 -1.84 5.81 7.39
CA GLY A 195 -1.89 5.07 8.66
C GLY A 195 -0.57 4.36 8.97
N ALA A 196 -0.14 4.36 10.24
CA ALA A 196 1.05 3.66 10.73
C ALA A 196 2.23 3.62 9.73
N PRO A 197 2.67 4.76 9.18
CA PRO A 197 3.50 4.77 7.98
C PRO A 197 4.88 4.19 8.23
N ALA A 198 5.27 3.19 7.45
CA ALA A 198 6.61 2.59 7.44
C ALA A 198 7.65 3.49 6.73
N TRP A 199 7.58 4.81 6.94
CA TRP A 199 8.37 5.80 6.21
C TRP A 199 9.89 5.72 6.45
N PRO A 200 10.41 5.37 7.64
CA PRO A 200 11.85 5.23 7.85
C PRO A 200 12.27 3.79 7.56
N TRP A 201 11.90 3.26 6.39
CA TRP A 201 11.92 1.84 6.04
C TRP A 201 13.24 1.14 6.42
N THR A 202 14.38 1.68 5.99
CA THR A 202 15.71 1.12 6.28
C THR A 202 16.02 1.10 7.78
N ARG A 203 15.70 2.18 8.51
CA ARG A 203 15.90 2.25 9.95
C ARG A 203 14.98 1.26 10.68
N MET A 204 13.72 1.17 10.27
CA MET A 204 12.73 0.26 10.83
C MET A 204 13.18 -1.20 10.67
N LEU A 205 13.59 -1.61 9.47
CA LEU A 205 14.08 -2.98 9.23
C LEU A 205 15.40 -3.25 9.97
N GLY A 206 16.27 -2.25 10.11
CA GLY A 206 17.46 -2.35 10.96
C GLY A 206 17.12 -2.62 12.43
N THR A 207 16.12 -1.92 12.97
CA THR A 207 15.62 -2.18 14.34
C THR A 207 15.02 -3.58 14.45
N VAL A 208 14.19 -4.02 13.50
CA VAL A 208 13.60 -5.37 13.51
C VAL A 208 14.69 -6.45 13.47
N GLY A 209 15.71 -6.29 12.62
CA GLY A 209 16.85 -7.21 12.57
C GLY A 209 17.63 -7.26 13.89
N GLY A 210 17.74 -6.12 14.58
CA GLY A 210 18.29 -6.06 15.94
C GLY A 210 17.49 -6.89 16.93
N LEU A 211 16.17 -6.64 17.01
CA LEU A 211 15.28 -7.37 17.92
C LEU A 211 15.29 -8.88 17.67
N ILE A 212 15.33 -9.31 16.40
CA ILE A 212 15.43 -10.74 16.04
C ILE A 212 16.72 -11.34 16.57
N ARG A 213 17.86 -10.67 16.36
CA ARG A 213 19.16 -11.13 16.87
C ARG A 213 19.16 -11.21 18.40
N ASP A 214 18.59 -10.22 19.08
CA ASP A 214 18.56 -10.18 20.54
C ASP A 214 17.71 -11.35 21.07
N GLN A 215 16.54 -11.62 20.48
CA GLN A 215 15.70 -12.78 20.79
C GLN A 215 16.37 -14.14 20.48
N GLN A 216 17.26 -14.19 19.49
CA GLN A 216 18.02 -15.40 19.12
C GLN A 216 19.26 -15.61 19.99
N THR A 217 19.64 -14.64 20.82
CA THR A 217 20.78 -14.78 21.73
C THR A 217 20.46 -15.84 22.79
N PRO A 218 21.35 -16.81 23.06
CA PRO A 218 21.09 -17.87 24.03
C PRO A 218 20.70 -17.31 25.40
N GLY A 219 19.51 -17.69 25.91
CA GLY A 219 18.98 -17.22 27.20
C GLY A 219 18.24 -15.89 27.18
N HIS A 220 18.12 -15.23 26.02
CA HIS A 220 17.47 -13.92 25.87
C HIS A 220 16.03 -14.00 25.35
N ALA A 221 15.66 -15.11 24.70
CA ALA A 221 14.33 -15.29 24.13
C ALA A 221 13.23 -15.00 25.16
N LEU A 222 12.27 -14.16 24.78
CA LEU A 222 11.07 -13.84 25.56
C LEU A 222 9.92 -14.73 25.07
N PRO A 223 9.55 -15.80 25.80
CA PRO A 223 8.47 -16.68 25.39
C PRO A 223 7.13 -15.94 25.45
N PRO A 224 6.17 -16.26 24.55
CA PRO A 224 4.83 -15.66 24.58
C PRO A 224 4.12 -15.77 25.93
N ALA A 225 4.39 -16.84 26.70
CA ALA A 225 3.81 -17.06 28.03
C ALA A 225 4.15 -15.96 29.05
N LYS A 226 5.25 -15.21 28.86
CA LYS A 226 5.68 -14.11 29.74
C LYS A 226 5.11 -12.76 29.35
N LEU A 227 4.62 -12.59 28.11
CA LEU A 227 4.09 -11.32 27.63
C LEU A 227 2.92 -10.78 28.47
N PRO A 228 2.00 -11.60 29.00
CA PRO A 228 0.94 -11.12 29.89
C PRO A 228 1.48 -10.46 31.17
N ALA A 229 2.52 -11.02 31.79
CA ALA A 229 3.14 -10.43 32.97
C ALA A 229 3.82 -9.09 32.64
N LEU A 230 4.51 -9.02 31.51
CA LEU A 230 5.12 -7.79 31.01
C LEU A 230 4.09 -6.69 30.71
N GLN A 231 3.00 -7.05 30.02
CA GLN A 231 1.91 -6.13 29.72
C GLN A 231 1.22 -5.62 30.98
N ALA A 232 0.95 -6.51 31.95
CA ALA A 232 0.34 -6.13 33.21
C ALA A 232 1.23 -5.16 34.01
N ALA A 233 2.53 -5.41 34.07
CA ALA A 233 3.48 -4.52 34.73
C ALA A 233 3.57 -3.14 34.04
N ALA A 234 3.62 -3.11 32.71
CA ALA A 234 3.62 -1.85 31.95
C ALA A 234 2.32 -1.05 32.15
N LEU A 235 1.16 -1.71 32.17
CA LEU A 235 -0.13 -1.06 32.45
C LEU A 235 -0.23 -0.57 33.89
N ALA A 236 0.27 -1.33 34.86
CA ALA A 236 0.33 -0.89 36.26
C ALA A 236 1.17 0.38 36.41
N ALA A 237 2.30 0.47 35.70
CA ALA A 237 3.17 1.64 35.72
C ALA A 237 2.58 2.85 34.98
N CYS A 238 1.92 2.63 33.82
CA CYS A 238 1.66 3.71 32.87
C CYS A 238 0.19 3.88 32.44
N GLY A 239 -0.68 2.91 32.74
CA GLY A 239 -2.08 2.90 32.31
C GLY A 239 -3.02 3.79 33.13
N LYS A 240 -2.61 4.24 34.34
CA LYS A 240 -3.43 5.09 35.21
C LYS A 240 -4.85 4.52 35.47
N GLY A 241 -4.92 3.20 35.69
CA GLY A 241 -6.19 2.47 35.89
C GLY A 241 -6.95 2.12 34.61
N GLN A 242 -6.41 2.45 33.43
CA GLN A 242 -6.97 2.07 32.14
C GLN A 242 -6.37 0.76 31.62
N SER A 243 -7.07 0.11 30.69
CA SER A 243 -6.59 -1.07 29.97
C SER A 243 -5.63 -0.75 28.82
N TYR A 244 -5.22 0.52 28.69
CA TYR A 244 -4.32 1.02 27.65
C TYR A 244 -3.42 2.13 28.20
N ILE A 245 -2.33 2.43 27.49
CA ILE A 245 -1.44 3.56 27.79
C ILE A 245 -1.78 4.69 26.81
N ALA A 246 -2.41 5.75 27.31
CA ALA A 246 -2.88 6.86 26.47
C ALA A 246 -1.74 7.65 25.79
N ASP A 247 -0.64 7.88 26.50
CA ASP A 247 0.57 8.52 25.94
C ASP A 247 1.83 7.72 26.31
N PRO A 248 2.30 6.81 25.43
CA PRO A 248 3.45 5.97 25.72
C PRO A 248 4.76 6.76 25.87
N ARG A 249 4.85 8.01 25.37
CA ARG A 249 6.06 8.83 25.49
C ARG A 249 6.32 9.27 26.94
N THR A 250 5.27 9.30 27.76
CA THR A 250 5.36 9.65 29.18
C THR A 250 5.62 8.45 30.07
N CYS A 251 5.50 7.23 29.54
CA CYS A 251 5.75 6.00 30.27
C CYS A 251 7.25 5.86 30.57
N ARG A 252 7.57 5.55 31.83
CA ARG A 252 8.92 5.22 32.32
C ARG A 252 8.85 3.87 33.03
N PHE A 253 8.42 2.85 32.28
CA PHE A 253 8.35 1.48 32.77
C PHE A 253 9.77 0.87 32.76
N ASP A 254 10.19 0.37 33.92
CA ASP A 254 11.42 -0.41 34.08
C ASP A 254 11.04 -1.90 34.22
N PRO A 255 11.43 -2.78 33.27
CA PRO A 255 11.12 -4.20 33.34
C PRO A 255 11.82 -4.92 34.50
N GLY A 256 12.82 -4.30 35.15
CA GLY A 256 13.52 -4.86 36.31
C GLY A 256 12.61 -5.24 37.48
N VAL A 257 11.41 -4.65 37.56
CA VAL A 257 10.37 -5.05 38.53
C VAL A 257 9.90 -6.50 38.37
N LEU A 258 10.20 -7.13 37.24
CA LEU A 258 9.89 -8.53 36.95
C LEU A 258 11.08 -9.48 37.14
N ALA A 259 12.22 -9.04 37.68
CA ALA A 259 13.38 -9.92 37.87
C ALA A 259 13.03 -11.18 38.70
N CYS A 260 13.42 -12.37 38.22
CA CYS A 260 13.21 -13.61 38.97
C CYS A 260 14.04 -13.63 40.26
N THR A 261 13.39 -13.81 41.41
CA THR A 261 14.04 -13.94 42.73
C THR A 261 14.24 -15.39 43.19
N GLY A 262 13.83 -16.36 42.36
CA GLY A 262 13.89 -17.79 42.62
C GLY A 262 13.80 -18.58 41.33
N ALA A 263 13.16 -19.75 41.36
CA ALA A 263 12.91 -20.53 40.16
C ALA A 263 12.14 -19.70 39.12
N GLU A 264 12.52 -19.84 37.86
CA GLU A 264 11.87 -19.13 36.75
C GLU A 264 10.39 -19.55 36.63
N THR A 265 9.52 -18.56 36.39
CA THR A 265 8.11 -18.78 36.09
C THR A 265 7.67 -17.87 34.94
N ASP A 266 6.44 -18.00 34.47
CA ASP A 266 5.85 -17.10 33.47
C ASP A 266 5.61 -15.67 33.99
N LYS A 267 5.81 -15.43 35.29
CA LYS A 267 5.57 -14.14 35.95
C LYS A 267 6.84 -13.32 36.20
N CYS A 268 8.01 -13.83 35.84
CA CYS A 268 9.28 -13.14 36.03
C CYS A 268 10.20 -13.29 34.81
N LEU A 269 11.21 -12.42 34.71
CA LEU A 269 12.20 -12.38 33.65
C LEU A 269 13.57 -12.75 34.21
N THR A 270 14.29 -13.63 33.51
CA THR A 270 15.70 -13.92 33.81
C THR A 270 16.59 -12.74 33.41
N GLY A 271 17.87 -12.74 33.83
CA GLY A 271 18.81 -11.69 33.46
C GLY A 271 18.98 -11.51 31.94
N GLY A 272 19.01 -12.62 31.19
CA GLY A 272 19.05 -12.57 29.72
C GLY A 272 17.77 -11.97 29.13
N GLN A 273 16.60 -12.39 29.62
CA GLN A 273 15.30 -11.87 29.19
C GLN A 273 15.11 -10.37 29.52
N LEU A 274 15.67 -9.88 30.63
CA LEU A 274 15.66 -8.45 30.99
C LEU A 274 16.58 -7.61 30.09
N ALA A 275 17.60 -8.22 29.51
CA ALA A 275 18.55 -7.56 28.62
C ALA A 275 18.09 -7.50 27.15
N THR A 276 16.98 -8.16 26.81
CA THR A 276 16.35 -8.20 25.49
C THR A 276 15.43 -7.01 25.25
#